data_AF-A0A936NG91-F1
#
_entry.id   AF-A0A936NG91-F1
#
_cell.length_a   1.000
_cell.length_b   1.000
_cell.length_c   1.000
_cell.angle_alpha   90.00
_cell.angle_beta   90.00
_cell.angle_gamma   90.00
#
_symmetry.space_group_name_H-M   'P 1'
#
loop_
_entity.id
_entity.type
_entity.pdbx_description
1 polymer ?
#
loop_
_entity_poly.entity_id
_entity_poly.type
_entity_poly.pdbx_seq_one_letter_code
_entity_poly.pdbx_strand_id
1 'polypeptide(L)'
;MMKGRIIAAAFLILCTSPSCQTHTDVVVHQSENLSVVLRELPSGYPALAPYHHSYPIPSKKVFIILDSVKYDAGSILPFSSGPPRRVFSGHQAQSLAPEISKAFSQATPDTVVAFTIADEVKPNRRTKGFVFVVGGEFHLIIEEIRKPLYEGERKPYQQQVSRWELLQSDTQRHYASRLGGKGSITNWIITPLH
;
A
#
# COMPACT_ATOMS: atom_id res chain seq x y z
N MET A 1 64.79 -1.07 -44.00
CA MET A 1 63.52 -0.78 -44.72
C MET A 1 62.37 -1.41 -43.94
N MET A 2 61.24 -0.68 -43.82
CA MET A 2 59.91 -1.03 -43.27
C MET A 2 59.87 -1.51 -41.80
N LYS A 3 59.53 -0.68 -40.80
CA LYS A 3 58.21 -0.12 -40.42
C LYS A 3 57.09 -1.17 -40.32
N GLY A 4 56.70 -1.50 -39.08
CA GLY A 4 55.43 -2.13 -38.74
C GLY A 4 55.05 -1.77 -37.30
N ARG A 5 54.24 -0.71 -37.15
CA ARG A 5 53.60 -0.31 -35.89
C ARG A 5 52.51 -1.33 -35.56
N ILE A 6 52.45 -1.86 -34.34
CA ILE A 6 51.22 -2.44 -33.80
C ILE A 6 50.94 -1.82 -32.44
N ILE A 7 49.69 -1.39 -32.32
CA ILE A 7 49.11 -0.43 -31.40
C ILE A 7 48.91 -1.07 -30.03
N ALA A 8 49.24 -0.32 -28.98
CA ALA A 8 48.92 -0.65 -27.60
C ALA A 8 47.40 -0.63 -27.38
N ALA A 9 46.83 -1.74 -26.91
CA ALA A 9 45.45 -1.79 -26.44
C ALA A 9 45.45 -1.73 -24.91
N ALA A 10 45.19 -0.53 -24.37
CA ALA A 10 44.89 -0.33 -22.96
C ALA A 10 43.47 -0.83 -22.68
N PHE A 11 43.34 -1.96 -21.98
CA PHE A 11 42.06 -2.41 -21.43
C PHE A 11 41.87 -1.80 -20.04
N LEU A 12 41.23 -0.63 -19.98
CA LEU A 12 40.58 -0.12 -18.77
C LEU A 12 39.13 -0.62 -18.78
N ILE A 13 38.87 -1.72 -18.09
CA ILE A 13 37.49 -2.09 -17.74
C ILE A 13 37.35 -1.89 -16.22
N LEU A 14 36.89 -0.69 -15.88
CA LEU A 14 36.25 -0.39 -14.60
C LEU A 14 34.95 -1.20 -14.51
N CYS A 15 35.00 -2.40 -13.92
CA CYS A 15 33.79 -3.05 -13.43
C CYS A 15 33.45 -2.51 -12.05
N THR A 16 33.01 -1.25 -11.98
CA THR A 16 32.19 -0.81 -10.84
C THR A 16 30.82 -1.45 -11.01
N SER A 17 30.61 -2.60 -10.37
CA SER A 17 29.25 -3.11 -10.17
C SER A 17 28.52 -2.10 -9.30
N PRO A 18 27.40 -1.49 -9.73
CA PRO A 18 26.48 -0.94 -8.76
C PRO A 18 25.98 -2.13 -7.95
N SER A 19 26.37 -2.18 -6.68
CA SER A 19 25.75 -3.03 -5.68
C SER A 19 24.27 -2.65 -5.64
N CYS A 20 23.45 -3.31 -6.46
CA CYS A 20 22.00 -3.26 -6.38
C CYS A 20 21.64 -3.94 -5.05
N GLN A 21 21.63 -3.15 -3.97
CA GLN A 21 21.09 -3.59 -2.70
C GLN A 21 19.58 -3.75 -2.92
N THR A 22 19.15 -4.96 -3.25
CA THR A 22 17.74 -5.30 -3.13
C THR A 22 17.38 -5.21 -1.66
N HIS A 23 16.72 -4.13 -1.23
CA HIS A 23 16.16 -4.05 0.11
C HIS A 23 15.26 -5.26 0.31
N THR A 24 15.61 -6.08 1.30
CA THR A 24 14.88 -7.32 1.58
C THR A 24 13.62 -6.98 2.36
N ASP A 25 12.47 -7.49 1.90
CA ASP A 25 11.20 -7.41 2.61
C ASP A 25 11.37 -7.92 4.07
N VAL A 26 11.03 -7.09 5.06
CA VAL A 26 11.10 -7.44 6.49
C VAL A 26 9.71 -7.83 6.99
N VAL A 27 9.52 -9.10 7.33
CA VAL A 27 8.25 -9.60 7.85
C VAL A 27 8.07 -9.17 9.30
N VAL A 28 7.03 -8.37 9.58
CA VAL A 28 6.67 -7.91 10.93
C VAL A 28 5.69 -8.88 11.61
N HIS A 29 4.76 -9.40 10.81
CA HIS A 29 3.76 -10.38 11.22
C HIS A 29 3.36 -11.26 10.02
N GLN A 30 3.18 -12.55 10.25
CA GLN A 30 2.60 -13.48 9.28
C GLN A 30 1.76 -14.55 10.00
N SER A 31 0.51 -14.67 9.60
CA SER A 31 -0.43 -15.73 9.99
C SER A 31 -1.27 -16.15 8.78
N GLU A 32 -2.26 -17.02 8.99
CA GLU A 32 -3.17 -17.47 7.93
C GLU A 32 -3.99 -16.31 7.34
N ASN A 33 -4.42 -15.36 8.19
CA ASN A 33 -5.37 -14.31 7.83
C ASN A 33 -4.77 -12.90 7.84
N LEU A 34 -3.50 -12.74 8.26
CA LEU A 34 -2.86 -11.44 8.38
C LEU A 34 -1.39 -11.52 7.97
N SER A 35 -0.97 -10.58 7.13
CA SER A 35 0.43 -10.35 6.77
C SER A 35 0.74 -8.87 6.87
N VAL A 36 1.85 -8.54 7.53
CA VAL A 36 2.40 -7.19 7.63
C VAL A 36 3.89 -7.24 7.36
N VAL A 37 4.34 -6.49 6.35
CA VAL A 37 5.71 -6.53 5.83
C VAL A 37 6.20 -5.11 5.58
N LEU A 38 7.42 -4.82 5.96
CA LEU A 38 8.13 -3.60 5.56
C LEU A 38 8.86 -3.86 4.25
N ARG A 39 8.62 -3.00 3.26
CA ARG A 39 9.21 -3.12 1.93
C ARG A 39 9.28 -1.79 1.22
N GLU A 40 10.03 -1.72 0.14
CA GLU A 40 9.98 -0.57 -0.76
C GLU A 40 8.59 -0.44 -1.39
N LEU A 41 8.16 0.80 -1.59
CA LEU A 41 6.92 1.09 -2.30
C LEU A 41 7.09 0.75 -3.79
N PRO A 42 6.22 -0.08 -4.39
CA PRO A 42 6.40 -0.51 -5.78
C PRO A 42 6.43 0.65 -6.78
N SER A 43 7.08 0.44 -7.93
CA SER A 43 7.01 1.39 -9.05
C SER A 43 5.57 1.63 -9.50
N GLY A 44 5.22 2.88 -9.80
CA GLY A 44 3.84 3.28 -10.15
C GLY A 44 3.09 3.99 -9.01
N TYR A 45 3.70 4.00 -7.83
CA TYR A 45 3.28 4.79 -6.69
C TYR A 45 4.04 6.13 -6.59
N PRO A 46 3.52 7.16 -5.90
CA PRO A 46 4.19 8.45 -5.77
C PRO A 46 5.51 8.27 -5.00
N ALA A 47 6.57 8.83 -5.58
CA ALA A 47 7.86 8.94 -4.92
C ALA A 47 7.77 10.01 -3.82
N LEU A 48 7.28 9.61 -2.64
CA LEU A 48 7.17 10.46 -1.44
C LEU A 48 8.29 10.19 -0.42
N ALA A 49 9.24 9.32 -0.75
CA ALA A 49 10.40 9.09 0.10
C ALA A 49 11.24 10.40 0.22
N PRO A 50 11.87 10.65 1.37
CA PRO A 50 11.90 9.79 2.57
C PRO A 50 10.59 9.85 3.38
N TYR A 51 10.17 8.70 3.90
CA TYR A 51 9.05 8.58 4.84
C TYR A 51 9.49 8.96 6.26
N HIS A 52 8.63 9.66 6.98
CA HIS A 52 8.90 10.20 8.32
C HIS A 52 8.27 9.32 9.40
N HIS A 53 8.81 8.11 9.61
CA HIS A 53 8.35 7.19 10.67
C HIS A 53 8.91 7.52 12.06
N SER A 54 9.33 8.76 12.29
CA SER A 54 10.19 9.19 13.40
C SER A 54 9.58 9.02 14.80
N TYR A 55 8.29 8.68 14.89
CA TYR A 55 7.62 8.42 16.15
C TYR A 55 6.66 7.22 16.02
N PRO A 56 6.62 6.35 17.04
CA PRO A 56 5.67 5.24 17.07
C PRO A 56 4.25 5.79 17.14
N ILE A 57 3.42 5.42 16.15
CA ILE A 57 1.99 5.74 16.17
C ILE A 57 1.30 4.74 17.09
N PRO A 58 0.60 5.17 18.15
CA PRO A 58 -0.09 4.25 19.05
C PRO A 58 -1.12 3.41 18.30
N SER A 59 -1.20 2.11 18.61
CA SER A 59 -2.16 1.18 18.01
C SER A 59 -3.60 1.68 18.09
N LYS A 60 -4.01 2.32 19.20
CA LYS A 60 -5.33 2.95 19.34
C LYS A 60 -5.60 4.02 18.27
N LYS A 61 -4.60 4.82 17.91
CA LYS A 61 -4.74 5.85 16.87
C LYS A 61 -4.86 5.20 15.49
N VAL A 62 -4.03 4.18 15.20
CA VAL A 62 -4.15 3.39 13.97
C VAL A 62 -5.53 2.75 13.85
N PHE A 63 -6.04 2.15 14.93
CA PHE A 63 -7.38 1.54 14.96
C PHE A 63 -8.48 2.54 14.58
N ILE A 64 -8.50 3.73 15.20
CA ILE A 64 -9.50 4.78 14.92
C ILE A 64 -9.47 5.16 13.43
N ILE A 65 -8.26 5.30 12.86
CA ILE A 65 -8.11 5.61 11.43
C ILE A 65 -8.71 4.48 10.60
N LEU A 66 -8.26 3.23 10.79
CA LEU A 66 -8.73 2.07 10.02
C LEU A 66 -10.25 1.86 10.14
N ASP A 67 -10.81 1.99 11.34
CA ASP A 67 -12.24 1.77 11.62
C ASP A 67 -13.14 2.82 10.96
N SER A 68 -12.60 4.02 10.71
CA SER A 68 -13.31 5.12 10.05
C SER A 68 -13.34 5.01 8.52
N VAL A 69 -12.48 4.16 7.92
CA VAL A 69 -12.34 4.10 6.46
C VAL A 69 -13.55 3.42 5.83
N LYS A 70 -14.23 4.18 4.98
CA LYS A 70 -15.39 3.72 4.23
C LYS A 70 -15.14 3.79 2.73
N TYR A 71 -15.90 3.00 1.98
CA TYR A 71 -15.94 3.04 0.53
C TYR A 71 -17.39 2.98 0.06
N ASP A 72 -17.65 3.61 -1.09
CA ASP A 72 -18.84 3.35 -1.87
C ASP A 72 -18.53 2.18 -2.82
N ALA A 73 -19.40 1.18 -2.84
CA ALA A 73 -19.27 0.06 -3.76
C ALA A 73 -19.65 0.44 -5.19
N GLY A 74 -20.20 1.64 -5.40
CA GLY A 74 -20.77 2.09 -6.66
C GLY A 74 -22.08 1.36 -6.95
N SER A 75 -22.98 2.01 -7.70
CA SER A 75 -24.16 1.35 -8.24
C SER A 75 -24.24 1.49 -9.74
N ILE A 76 -24.77 0.44 -10.37
CA ILE A 76 -25.06 0.39 -11.80
C ILE A 76 -26.39 1.12 -12.08
N LEU A 77 -27.28 1.24 -11.08
CA LEU A 77 -28.55 1.93 -11.23
C LEU A 77 -28.37 3.43 -10.92
N PRO A 78 -28.87 4.33 -11.79
CA PRO A 78 -28.88 5.75 -11.49
C PRO A 78 -29.70 5.98 -10.21
N PHE A 79 -29.15 6.77 -9.30
CA PHE A 79 -29.76 7.15 -8.00
C PHE A 79 -29.83 6.09 -6.90
N SER A 80 -29.22 4.91 -7.05
CA SER A 80 -29.15 3.94 -5.94
C SER A 80 -27.75 3.88 -5.31
N SER A 81 -27.32 4.92 -4.59
CA SER A 81 -26.14 4.74 -3.73
C SER A 81 -26.52 3.87 -2.54
N GLY A 82 -25.86 2.72 -2.40
CA GLY A 82 -25.98 1.90 -1.19
C GLY A 82 -25.35 2.65 0.00
N PRO A 83 -25.66 2.24 1.25
CA PRO A 83 -24.99 2.83 2.39
C PRO A 83 -23.47 2.57 2.30
N PRO A 84 -22.63 3.56 2.65
CA PRO A 84 -21.19 3.43 2.76
C PRO A 84 -20.78 2.17 3.52
N ARG A 85 -19.82 1.43 2.97
CA ARG A 85 -19.32 0.19 3.58
C ARG A 85 -17.97 0.43 4.22
N ARG A 86 -17.70 -0.22 5.35
CA ARG A 86 -16.37 -0.17 5.96
C ARG A 86 -15.37 -0.99 5.15
N VAL A 87 -14.17 -0.45 4.93
CA VAL A 87 -13.08 -1.20 4.30
C VAL A 87 -12.66 -2.36 5.19
N PHE A 88 -12.46 -2.07 6.47
CA PHE A 88 -12.12 -3.04 7.51
C PHE A 88 -13.35 -3.32 8.39
N SER A 89 -13.56 -4.56 8.79
CA SER A 89 -14.42 -4.83 9.96
C SER A 89 -13.76 -4.31 11.24
N GLY A 90 -14.53 -4.13 12.31
CA GLY A 90 -13.96 -3.74 13.61
C GLY A 90 -12.88 -4.71 14.10
N HIS A 91 -13.10 -6.01 13.91
CA HIS A 91 -12.12 -7.05 14.24
C HIS A 91 -10.85 -6.95 13.38
N GLN A 92 -11.00 -6.70 12.07
CA GLN A 92 -9.86 -6.51 11.18
C GLN A 92 -9.03 -5.29 11.60
N ALA A 93 -9.68 -4.16 11.90
CA ALA A 93 -9.00 -2.96 12.39
C ALA A 93 -8.29 -3.24 13.72
N GLN A 94 -8.94 -3.96 14.64
CA GLN A 94 -8.39 -4.33 15.95
C GLN A 94 -7.16 -5.24 15.83
N SER A 95 -7.17 -6.18 14.90
CA SER A 95 -6.05 -7.11 14.65
C SER A 95 -4.89 -6.45 13.90
N LEU A 96 -5.19 -5.60 12.91
CA LEU A 96 -4.19 -4.97 12.05
C LEU A 96 -3.47 -3.80 12.74
N ALA A 97 -4.18 -3.02 13.56
CA ALA A 97 -3.64 -1.83 14.21
C ALA A 97 -2.37 -2.05 15.06
N PRO A 98 -2.28 -3.07 15.94
CA PRO A 98 -1.05 -3.32 16.71
C PRO A 98 0.13 -3.71 15.80
N GLU A 99 -0.11 -4.47 14.73
CA GLU A 99 0.95 -4.90 13.82
C GLU A 99 1.47 -3.76 12.95
N ILE A 100 0.59 -2.86 12.50
CA ILE A 100 1.01 -1.61 11.84
C ILE A 100 1.80 -0.72 12.79
N SER A 101 1.33 -0.54 14.03
CA SER A 101 2.03 0.23 15.05
C SER A 101 3.45 -0.30 15.31
N LYS A 102 3.58 -1.63 15.43
CA LYS A 102 4.85 -2.35 15.54
C LYS A 102 5.70 -2.25 14.27
N ALA A 103 5.09 -2.21 13.08
CA ALA A 103 5.81 -2.03 11.83
C ALA A 103 6.42 -0.63 11.76
N PHE A 104 5.71 0.41 12.20
CA PHE A 104 6.25 1.77 12.22
C PHE A 104 7.44 1.95 13.16
N SER A 105 7.52 1.22 14.27
CA SER A 105 8.70 1.28 15.15
C SER A 105 9.94 0.62 14.55
N GLN A 106 9.80 -0.12 13.45
CA GLN A 106 10.87 -0.81 12.72
C GLN A 106 11.09 -0.24 11.31
N ALA A 107 10.21 0.64 10.84
CA ALA A 107 10.24 1.15 9.48
C ALA A 107 11.41 2.11 9.27
N THR A 108 12.12 1.92 8.17
CA THR A 108 13.14 2.87 7.68
C THR A 108 12.50 3.91 6.77
N PRO A 109 13.14 5.08 6.55
CA PRO A 109 12.61 6.12 5.66
C PRO A 109 12.35 5.67 4.20
N ASP A 110 12.88 4.53 3.77
CA ASP A 110 12.70 4.02 2.41
C ASP A 110 11.64 2.92 2.31
N THR A 111 11.09 2.51 3.47
CA THR A 111 10.13 1.41 3.56
C THR A 111 8.72 1.90 3.89
N VAL A 112 7.73 1.20 3.34
CA VAL A 112 6.32 1.33 3.69
C VAL A 112 5.83 0.05 4.37
N VAL A 113 4.73 0.16 5.11
CA VAL A 113 4.04 -0.98 5.71
C VAL A 113 3.06 -1.55 4.69
N ALA A 114 3.39 -2.67 4.06
CA ALA A 114 2.46 -3.43 3.24
C ALA A 114 1.64 -4.37 4.11
N PHE A 115 0.33 -4.44 3.89
CA PHE A 115 -0.55 -5.34 4.64
C PHE A 115 -1.48 -6.14 3.72
N THR A 116 -1.84 -7.33 4.20
CA THR A 116 -2.96 -8.12 3.68
C THR A 116 -3.73 -8.68 4.88
N ILE A 117 -5.06 -8.52 4.88
CA ILE A 117 -5.92 -9.05 5.94
C ILE A 117 -7.17 -9.71 5.35
N ALA A 118 -7.46 -10.94 5.77
CA ALA A 118 -8.63 -11.71 5.38
C ALA A 118 -9.82 -11.49 6.33
N ASP A 119 -11.03 -11.78 5.87
CA ASP A 119 -12.24 -11.83 6.70
C ASP A 119 -12.28 -13.16 7.47
N GLU A 120 -12.55 -13.14 8.78
CA GLU A 120 -12.58 -14.37 9.58
C GLU A 120 -13.71 -15.32 9.18
N VAL A 121 -14.86 -14.77 8.80
CA VAL A 121 -16.04 -15.55 8.40
C VAL A 121 -15.89 -16.00 6.94
N LYS A 122 -15.14 -15.24 6.15
CA LYS A 122 -14.89 -15.49 4.72
C LYS A 122 -13.40 -15.33 4.42
N PRO A 123 -12.54 -16.28 4.83
CA PRO A 123 -11.08 -16.15 4.71
C PRO A 123 -10.60 -16.06 3.26
N ASN A 124 -11.44 -16.48 2.32
CA ASN A 124 -11.21 -16.24 0.90
C ASN A 124 -11.20 -14.75 0.55
N ARG A 125 -11.86 -13.85 1.30
CA ARG A 125 -11.93 -12.41 0.99
C ARG A 125 -10.88 -11.64 1.74
N ARG A 126 -9.98 -10.99 0.99
CA ARG A 126 -8.88 -10.19 1.56
C ARG A 126 -8.93 -8.72 1.16
N THR A 127 -8.43 -7.87 2.06
CA THR A 127 -8.12 -6.46 1.80
C THR A 127 -6.60 -6.30 1.82
N LYS A 128 -6.06 -5.58 0.84
CA LYS A 128 -4.62 -5.35 0.68
C LYS A 128 -4.34 -3.88 0.47
N GLY A 129 -3.22 -3.40 1.03
CA GLY A 129 -2.80 -2.02 0.83
C GLY A 129 -1.44 -1.69 1.42
N PHE A 130 -1.15 -0.40 1.44
CA PHE A 130 0.06 0.18 1.99
C PHE A 130 -0.27 1.28 2.99
N VAL A 131 0.60 1.41 3.99
CA VAL A 131 0.56 2.48 4.97
C VAL A 131 1.95 3.09 5.15
N PHE A 132 2.02 4.41 5.21
CA PHE A 132 3.26 5.14 5.48
C PHE A 132 2.97 6.52 6.09
N VAL A 133 4.02 7.16 6.63
CA VAL A 133 3.92 8.48 7.26
C VAL A 133 4.80 9.47 6.51
N VAL A 134 4.24 10.62 6.14
CA VAL A 134 4.99 11.74 5.56
C VAL A 134 4.43 13.04 6.15
N GLY A 135 5.31 13.97 6.50
CA GLY A 135 4.89 15.32 6.91
C GLY A 135 3.91 15.38 8.10
N GLY A 136 3.91 14.39 9.00
CA GLY A 136 2.93 14.35 10.10
C GLY A 136 1.56 13.77 9.73
N GLU A 137 1.46 13.11 8.59
CA GLU A 137 0.22 12.55 8.07
C GLU A 137 0.34 11.04 7.88
N PHE A 138 -0.73 10.33 8.18
CA PHE A 138 -0.91 8.93 7.92
C PHE A 138 -1.50 8.74 6.52
N HIS A 139 -0.77 8.06 5.66
CA HIS A 139 -1.19 7.76 4.30
C HIS A 139 -1.62 6.30 4.22
N LEU A 140 -2.83 6.07 3.70
CA LEU A 140 -3.39 4.75 3.47
C LEU A 140 -3.77 4.60 2.00
N ILE A 141 -3.19 3.63 1.33
CA ILE A 141 -3.56 3.25 -0.04
C ILE A 141 -4.18 1.86 -0.02
N ILE A 142 -5.36 1.71 -0.61
CA ILE A 142 -6.05 0.43 -0.71
C ILE A 142 -5.93 -0.09 -2.16
N GLU A 143 -5.28 -1.24 -2.34
CA GLU A 143 -5.13 -1.88 -3.64
C GLU A 143 -6.30 -2.82 -3.96
N GLU A 144 -6.71 -3.62 -2.96
CA GLU A 144 -7.77 -4.62 -3.10
C GLU A 144 -8.72 -4.50 -1.92
N ILE A 145 -10.03 -4.53 -2.18
CA ILE A 145 -11.07 -4.65 -1.15
C ILE A 145 -11.79 -5.98 -1.31
N ARG A 146 -11.73 -6.80 -0.25
CA ARG A 146 -12.50 -8.04 -0.08
C ARG A 146 -12.51 -8.97 -1.32
N LYS A 147 -11.41 -9.01 -2.06
CA LYS A 147 -11.26 -9.83 -3.27
C LYS A 147 -11.03 -11.29 -2.86
N PRO A 148 -11.60 -12.29 -3.58
CA PRO A 148 -11.30 -13.69 -3.32
C PRO A 148 -9.81 -14.00 -3.54
N LEU A 149 -9.24 -14.90 -2.72
CA LEU A 149 -7.86 -15.36 -2.78
C LEU A 149 -7.59 -16.22 -4.02
N TYR A 150 -8.59 -16.97 -4.49
CA TYR A 150 -8.54 -17.84 -5.67
C TYR A 150 -9.62 -17.45 -6.69
N GLU A 151 -9.26 -17.36 -7.97
CA GLU A 151 -10.15 -16.91 -9.06
C GLU A 151 -11.27 -17.91 -9.43
N GLY A 152 -11.24 -19.13 -8.88
CA GLY A 152 -12.23 -20.18 -9.15
C GLY A 152 -13.64 -19.91 -8.63
N GLU A 153 -13.83 -18.94 -7.74
CA GLU A 153 -15.15 -18.38 -7.43
C GLU A 153 -15.63 -17.46 -8.57
N ARG A 154 -15.94 -18.02 -9.75
CA ARG A 154 -16.61 -17.26 -10.82
C ARG A 154 -18.09 -17.01 -10.45
N LYS A 155 -18.33 -15.79 -9.93
CA LYS A 155 -19.53 -14.91 -9.99
C LYS A 155 -20.93 -15.55 -10.06
N PRO A 156 -21.86 -15.25 -9.12
CA PRO A 156 -23.24 -15.04 -9.54
C PRO A 156 -23.31 -13.64 -10.16
N TYR A 157 -23.46 -13.59 -11.50
CA TYR A 157 -23.89 -12.43 -12.29
C TYR A 157 -23.11 -11.10 -12.08
N GLN A 158 -22.31 -10.72 -13.08
CA GLN A 158 -21.84 -9.34 -13.29
C GLN A 158 -21.22 -8.62 -12.06
N GLN A 159 -20.09 -9.11 -11.54
CA GLN A 159 -19.05 -8.15 -11.12
C GLN A 159 -18.43 -7.56 -12.39
N GLN A 160 -19.20 -6.72 -13.08
CA GLN A 160 -18.66 -5.57 -13.78
C GLN A 160 -17.75 -4.86 -12.77
N VAL A 161 -16.63 -4.28 -13.20
CA VAL A 161 -15.70 -3.55 -12.34
C VAL A 161 -16.49 -2.43 -11.68
N SER A 162 -17.15 -2.72 -10.56
CA SER A 162 -17.83 -1.74 -9.74
C SER A 162 -16.70 -0.83 -9.28
N ARG A 163 -16.67 0.36 -9.86
CA ARG A 163 -15.72 1.41 -9.56
C ARG A 163 -15.99 1.82 -8.12
N TRP A 164 -15.43 1.07 -7.19
CA TRP A 164 -15.48 1.38 -5.78
C TRP A 164 -14.49 2.51 -5.53
N GLU A 165 -14.91 3.44 -4.69
CA GLU A 165 -14.11 4.60 -4.34
C GLU A 165 -14.15 4.75 -2.82
N LEU A 166 -13.00 4.99 -2.22
CA LEU A 166 -12.95 5.37 -0.82
C LEU A 166 -13.80 6.62 -0.59
N LEU A 167 -14.31 6.81 0.62
CA LEU A 167 -15.05 7.99 1.01
C LEU A 167 -14.20 8.81 1.96
N GLN A 168 -14.15 10.12 1.72
CA GLN A 168 -13.59 11.06 2.67
C GLN A 168 -14.51 11.16 3.90
N SER A 169 -13.93 11.12 5.10
CA SER A 169 -14.57 11.55 6.34
C SER A 169 -14.03 12.93 6.76
N ASP A 170 -14.64 13.59 7.74
CA ASP A 170 -14.28 14.96 8.13
C ASP A 170 -12.80 15.14 8.54
N THR A 171 -12.14 14.06 8.95
CA THR A 171 -10.72 14.04 9.36
C THR A 171 -9.79 13.50 8.27
N GLN A 172 -10.34 13.15 7.11
CA GLN A 172 -9.64 12.48 6.01
C GLN A 172 -9.72 13.30 4.74
N ARG A 173 -8.62 13.33 3.99
CA ARG A 173 -8.61 13.90 2.65
C ARG A 173 -8.27 12.83 1.62
N HIS A 174 -8.97 12.87 0.49
CA HIS A 174 -8.62 12.08 -0.67
C HIS A 174 -7.45 12.71 -1.40
N TYR A 175 -6.49 11.90 -1.83
CA TYR A 175 -5.53 12.37 -2.83
C TYR A 175 -6.18 12.25 -4.21
N ALA A 176 -6.82 13.33 -4.66
CA ALA A 176 -7.30 13.42 -6.05
C ALA A 176 -6.09 13.29 -6.98
N SER A 177 -6.19 12.41 -7.97
CA SER A 177 -5.16 12.15 -8.98
C SER A 177 -4.46 13.45 -9.39
N ARG A 178 -3.14 13.54 -9.18
CA ARG A 178 -2.36 14.68 -9.66
C ARG A 178 -2.43 14.69 -11.19
N LEU A 179 -3.05 15.70 -11.78
CA LEU A 179 -2.95 15.97 -13.22
C LEU A 179 -1.46 16.08 -13.58
N GLY A 180 -0.96 15.18 -14.43
CA GLY A 180 0.44 15.14 -14.87
C GLY A 180 1.37 14.16 -14.14
N GLY A 181 0.88 13.39 -13.15
CA GLY A 181 1.61 12.23 -12.62
C GLY A 181 1.39 10.99 -13.49
N LYS A 182 2.45 10.27 -13.85
CA LYS A 182 2.32 8.94 -14.47
C LYS A 182 1.79 7.97 -13.40
N GLY A 183 0.47 7.76 -13.38
CA GLY A 183 -0.23 6.86 -12.45
C GLY A 183 -1.32 7.57 -11.65
N SER A 184 -2.60 7.30 -11.95
CA SER A 184 -3.70 7.70 -11.08
C SER A 184 -3.86 6.62 -10.00
N ILE A 185 -3.48 6.92 -8.76
CA ILE A 185 -3.79 6.03 -7.64
C ILE A 185 -5.18 6.39 -7.17
N THR A 186 -6.14 5.61 -7.61
CA THR A 186 -7.47 5.62 -7.05
C THR A 186 -7.38 4.94 -5.68
N ASN A 187 -8.07 5.48 -4.66
CA ASN A 187 -8.16 4.92 -3.30
C ASN A 187 -6.98 5.18 -2.35
N TRP A 188 -6.60 6.46 -2.24
CA TRP A 188 -5.63 6.95 -1.28
C TRP A 188 -6.26 7.98 -0.33
N ILE A 189 -6.28 7.64 0.97
CA ILE A 189 -6.70 8.54 2.05
C ILE A 189 -5.47 9.03 2.82
N ILE A 190 -5.51 10.31 3.21
CA ILE A 190 -4.54 10.95 4.07
C ILE A 190 -5.26 11.42 5.34
N THR A 191 -4.72 11.09 6.51
CA THR A 191 -5.26 11.49 7.82
C THR A 191 -4.18 12.21 8.64
N PRO A 192 -4.43 13.42 9.15
CA PRO A 192 -3.48 14.09 10.03
C PRO A 192 -3.22 13.31 11.33
N LEU A 193 -1.97 13.34 11.82
CA LEU A 193 -1.58 12.71 13.08
C LEU A 193 -1.47 13.70 14.26
N HIS A 194 -1.84 14.97 14.09
CA HIS A 194 -1.93 15.95 15.18
C HIS A 194 -3.32 15.98 15.81
#